data_AF-I4EGM3-F1
#
_entry.id   AF-I4EGM3-F1
#
_cell.length_a   1.000
_cell.length_b   1.000
_cell.length_c   1.000
_cell.angle_alpha   90.00
_cell.angle_beta   90.00
_cell.angle_gamma   90.00
#
_symmetry.space_group_name_H-M   'P 1'
#
loop_
_entity.id
_entity.type
_entity.pdbx_description
1 polymer ?
#
loop_
_entity_poly.entity_id
_entity_poly.type
_entity_poly.pdbx_seq_one_letter_code
_entity_poly.pdbx_strand_id
1 'polypeptide(L)' 'MILIAAGEEFKRIDRQTKGELFARYPQVEWRGAMGLRDVLAHGYLDVDTEQLFTVCKERIPVLLETVRLMIQDLQQEIA' A
#
# COMPACT_ATOMS: atom_id res chain seq x y z
N MET A 1 -13.01 5.58 2.87
CA MET A 1 -13.04 4.89 1.56
C MET A 1 -11.71 4.90 0.81
N ILE A 2 -10.91 5.99 0.83
CA ILE A 2 -9.66 6.08 0.05
C ILE A 2 -8.66 4.96 0.35
N LEU A 3 -8.39 4.67 1.64
CA LEU A 3 -7.42 3.62 2.02
C LEU A 3 -7.88 2.20 1.67
N ILE A 4 -9.20 1.97 1.67
CA ILE A 4 -9.79 0.70 1.24
C ILE A 4 -9.56 0.50 -0.27
N ALA A 5 -9.84 1.54 -1.07
CA ALA A 5 -9.62 1.50 -2.51
C ALA A 5 -8.13 1.31 -2.85
N ALA A 6 -7.24 2.04 -2.18
CA ALA A 6 -5.79 1.89 -2.38
C ALA A 6 -5.31 0.46 -2.07
N GLY A 7 -5.76 -0.12 -0.95
CA GLY A 7 -5.42 -1.50 -0.59
C GLY A 7 -5.91 -2.54 -1.61
N GLU A 8 -7.10 -2.33 -2.20
CA GLU A 8 -7.61 -3.18 -3.28
C GLU A 8 -6.74 -3.10 -4.54
N GLU A 9 -6.37 -1.88 -4.97
CA GLU A 9 -5.53 -1.71 -6.16
C GLU A 9 -4.14 -2.29 -5.97
N PHE A 10 -3.53 -2.16 -4.78
CA PHE A 10 -2.26 -2.84 -4.49
C PHE A 10 -2.40 -4.36 -4.60
N LYS A 11 -3.48 -4.95 -4.06
CA LYS A 11 -3.74 -6.40 -4.18
C LYS A 11 -3.92 -6.85 -5.61
N ARG A 12 -4.52 -6.02 -6.46
CA ARG A 12 -4.67 -6.28 -7.89
C ARG A 12 -3.32 -6.23 -8.61
N ILE A 13 -2.50 -5.22 -8.35
CA ILE A 13 -1.15 -5.07 -8.92
C ILE A 13 -0.25 -6.23 -8.49
N ASP A 14 -0.26 -6.60 -7.20
CA ASP A 14 0.50 -7.74 -6.67
C ASP A 14 0.16 -9.02 -7.44
N ARG A 15 -1.14 -9.28 -7.64
CA ARG A 15 -1.62 -10.44 -8.41
C ARG A 15 -1.18 -10.39 -9.87
N GLN A 16 -1.28 -9.24 -10.53
CA GLN A 16 -0.90 -9.08 -11.94
C GLN A 16 0.60 -9.27 -12.15
N THR A 17 1.40 -8.82 -11.19
CA THR A 17 2.86 -8.89 -11.22
C THR A 17 3.42 -10.12 -10.51
N LYS A 18 2.55 -11.02 -10.03
CA LYS A 18 2.90 -12.23 -9.27
C LYS A 18 3.80 -11.96 -8.06
N GLY A 19 3.65 -10.79 -7.44
CA GLY A 19 4.45 -10.34 -6.30
C GLY A 19 5.87 -9.86 -6.64
N GLU A 20 6.26 -9.85 -7.92
CA GLU A 20 7.63 -9.50 -8.33
C GLU A 20 7.87 -7.99 -8.30
N LEU A 21 6.85 -7.18 -8.63
CA LEU A 21 7.01 -5.72 -8.67
C LEU A 21 7.29 -5.15 -7.28
N PHE A 22 6.48 -5.50 -6.28
CA PHE A 22 6.60 -4.97 -4.92
C PHE A 22 7.85 -5.50 -4.19
N ALA A 23 8.37 -6.68 -4.56
CA ALA A 23 9.62 -7.20 -4.03
C ALA A 23 10.82 -6.27 -4.28
N ARG A 24 10.74 -5.41 -5.31
CA ARG A 24 11.76 -4.39 -5.63
C ARG A 24 11.75 -3.20 -4.66
N TYR A 25 10.70 -3.03 -3.86
CA TYR A 25 10.49 -1.87 -2.99
C TYR A 25 10.24 -2.31 -1.53
N PRO A 26 11.25 -2.87 -0.83
CA PRO A 26 11.09 -3.47 0.50
C PRO A 26 10.86 -2.46 1.63
N GLN A 27 10.99 -1.16 1.37
CA GLN A 27 10.74 -0.09 2.34
C GLN A 27 9.26 0.05 2.74
N VAL A 28 8.36 -0.55 1.96
CA VAL A 28 6.93 -0.63 2.27
C VAL A 28 6.58 -2.05 2.71
N GLU A 29 5.87 -2.17 3.83
CA GLU A 29 5.30 -3.43 4.27
C GLU A 29 4.00 -3.71 3.49
N TRP A 30 4.15 -4.30 2.30
CA TRP A 30 3.06 -4.45 1.32
C TRP A 30 1.91 -5.34 1.80
N ARG A 31 2.17 -6.36 2.64
CA ARG A 31 1.07 -7.18 3.17
C ARG A 31 0.17 -6.36 4.07
N GLY A 32 0.74 -5.52 4.93
CA GLY A 32 0.01 -4.57 5.75
C GLY A 32 -0.72 -3.52 4.92
N ALA A 33 -0.08 -2.97 3.88
CA ALA A 33 -0.72 -1.99 2.99
C ALA A 33 -1.96 -2.57 2.28
N MET A 34 -1.89 -3.82 1.82
CA MET A 34 -3.04 -4.54 1.25
C MET A 34 -4.08 -4.94 2.31
N GLY A 35 -3.62 -5.39 3.48
CA GLY A 35 -4.48 -5.86 4.58
C GLY A 35 -5.26 -4.76 5.29
N LEU A 36 -4.78 -3.51 5.24
CA LEU A 36 -5.44 -2.36 5.87
C LEU A 36 -6.88 -2.18 5.36
N ARG A 37 -7.14 -2.50 4.08
CA ARG A 37 -8.50 -2.53 3.50
C ARG A 37 -9.42 -3.44 4.30
N ASP A 38 -8.98 -4.66 4.60
CA ASP A 38 -9.82 -5.68 5.22
C ASP A 38 -10.19 -5.27 6.65
N VAL A 39 -9.22 -4.69 7.38
CA VAL A 39 -9.40 -4.11 8.71
C VAL A 39 -10.39 -2.93 8.69
N LEU A 40 -10.21 -1.97 7.77
CA LEU A 40 -11.06 -0.78 7.70
C LEU A 40 -12.46 -1.05 7.14
N ALA A 41 -12.63 -2.06 6.29
CA ALA A 41 -13.92 -2.37 5.68
C ALA A 41 -14.82 -3.23 6.59
N HIS A 42 -14.24 -4.17 7.34
CA HIS A 42 -15.00 -5.14 8.14
C HIS A 42 -14.82 -4.97 9.64
N GLY A 43 -13.66 -4.48 10.09
CA GLY A 43 -13.30 -4.37 11.50
C GLY A 43 -13.39 -2.97 12.08
N TYR A 44 -13.95 -1.98 11.36
CA TYR A 44 -13.84 -0.56 11.71
C TYR A 44 -14.33 -0.17 13.13
N LEU A 45 -15.26 -0.95 13.70
CA LEU A 45 -15.76 -0.73 15.06
C LEU A 45 -14.73 -1.06 16.14
N ASP A 46 -13.83 -2.01 15.84
CA ASP A 46 -12.82 -2.53 16.75
C ASP A 46 -11.40 -2.07 16.37
N VAL A 47 -11.29 -1.10 15.46
CA VAL A 47 -9.99 -0.55 15.05
C VAL A 47 -9.39 0.29 16.16
N ASP A 48 -8.14 -0.04 16.50
CA ASP A 48 -7.29 0.82 17.32
C ASP A 48 -6.99 2.12 16.58
N THR A 49 -7.55 3.22 17.09
CA THR A 49 -7.47 4.54 16.47
C THR A 49 -6.09 5.19 16.62
N GLU A 50 -5.34 4.88 17.67
CA GLU A 50 -3.95 5.34 17.85
C GLU A 50 -3.02 4.66 16.85
N GLN A 51 -3.23 3.36 16.65
CA GLN A 51 -2.50 2.61 15.62
C GLN A 51 -2.84 3.14 14.22
N LEU A 52 -4.12 3.38 13.92
CA LEU A 52 -4.53 3.94 12.62
C LEU A 52 -3.94 5.33 12.38
N PHE A 53 -3.92 6.18 13.41
CA PHE A 53 -3.31 7.50 13.31
C PHE A 53 -1.80 7.41 13.02
N THR A 54 -1.10 6.50 13.70
CA THR A 54 0.32 6.21 13.47
C THR A 54 0.57 5.74 12.03
N VAL A 55 -0.27 4.83 11.50
CA VAL A 55 -0.20 4.41 10.09
C VAL A 55 -0.34 5.61 9.15
N CYS A 56 -1.32 6.48 9.39
CA CYS A 56 -1.54 7.66 8.57
C CYS A 56 -0.36 8.64 8.62
N LYS A 57 0.22 8.85 9.80
CA LYS A 57 1.29 9.83 10.00
C LYS A 57 2.65 9.33 9.51
N GLU A 58 2.94 8.04 9.70
CA GLU A 58 4.30 7.51 9.52
C GLU A 58 4.43 6.60 8.30
N ARG A 59 3.40 5.81 7.97
CA ARG A 59 3.50 4.80 6.91
C ARG A 59 2.97 5.28 5.57
N ILE A 60 1.87 6.04 5.56
CA ILE A 60 1.29 6.57 4.31
C ILE A 60 2.28 7.47 3.53
N PRO A 61 3.06 8.37 4.17
CA PRO A 61 4.04 9.16 3.44
C PRO A 61 5.11 8.30 2.75
N VAL A 62 5.63 7.27 3.44
CA VAL A 62 6.62 6.33 2.86
C VAL A 62 6.02 5.56 1.69
N LEU A 63 4.78 5.12 1.81
CA LEU A 63 4.04 4.46 0.73
C LEU A 63 3.89 5.38 -0.48
N LEU A 64 3.50 6.65 -0.27
CA LEU A 64 3.30 7.62 -1.35
C LEU A 64 4.59 7.90 -2.11
N GLU A 65 5.69 8.17 -1.40
CA GLU A 65 6.99 8.40 -2.04
C GLU A 65 7.48 7.14 -2.79
N THR A 66 7.25 5.96 -2.21
CA THR A 66 7.59 4.70 -2.88
C THR A 66 6.81 4.53 -4.17
N VAL A 67 5.49 4.74 -4.18
CA VAL A 67 4.67 4.64 -5.40
C VAL A 67 5.14 5.64 -6.47
N ARG A 68 5.53 6.85 -6.09
CA ARG A 68 6.11 7.82 -7.05
C ARG A 68 7.41 7.32 -7.65
N LEU A 69 8.31 6.76 -6.83
CA LEU A 69 9.54 6.13 -7.31
C LEU A 69 9.23 4.98 -8.26
N MET A 70 8.27 4.12 -7.92
CA MET A 70 7.85 3.01 -8.80
C MET A 70 7.42 3.49 -10.19
N ILE A 71 6.64 4.58 -10.24
CA ILE A 71 6.19 5.16 -11.51
C ILE A 71 7.38 5.68 -12.31
N GLN A 72 8.33 6.35 -11.66
CA GLN A 72 9.54 6.85 -12.32
C GLN A 72 10.40 5.70 -12.88
N ASP A 73 10.67 4.68 -12.08
CA ASP A 73 11.47 3.52 -12.49
C ASP A 73 10.85 2.82 -13.71
N LEU A 74 9.53 2.59 -13.69
CA LEU A 74 8.83 1.97 -14.82
C LEU A 74 8.83 2.85 -16.07
N GLN A 75 8.79 4.18 -15.93
CA GLN A 75 8.89 5.08 -17.08
C GLN A 75 10.28 5.07 -17.71
N GLN A 76 11.34 4.91 -16.92
CA GLN A 76 12.71 4.80 -17.41
C GLN A 76 13.00 3.44 -18.06
N GLU A 77 12.36 2.36 -17.62
CA GLU A 77 12.51 1.01 -18.22
C GLU A 77 11.83 0.88 -19.59
N ILE A 78 10.85 1.75 -19.89
CA ILE A 78 10.10 1.75 -21.16
C ILE A 78 10.77 2.65 -22.22
N ALA A 79 11.69 3.52 -21.81
CA ALA A 79 12.43 4.44 -22.67
C ALA A 79 13.67 3.79 -23.30
#